data_AF-B8Y874-F1
#
_entry.id   AF-B8Y874-F1
#
_cell.length_a   1.000
_cell.length_b   1.000
_cell.length_c   1.000
_cell.angle_alpha   90.00
_cell.angle_beta   90.00
_cell.angle_gamma   90.00
#
_symmetry.space_group_name_H-M   'P 1'
#
loop_
_entity.id
_entity.type
_entity.pdbx_description
1 polymer ?
#
loop_
_entity_poly.entity_id
_entity_poly.type
_entity_poly.pdbx_seq_one_letter_code
_entity_poly.pdbx_strand_id
1 'polypeptide(L)' 'GMLAHAFQPGPGLGGDAHFDEDEMWTNNFRNYNLYRVAAHELGHSLGLSHSTDIGALMYPSYIFSGDVQLS' A
#
# COMPACT_ATOMS: atom_id res chain seq x y z
N GLY A 1 2.81 9.20 8.69
CA GLY A 1 3.32 10.21 7.74
C GLY A 1 3.20 9.65 6.35
N MET A 2 4.32 9.56 5.62
CA MET A 2 4.44 8.63 4.48
C MET A 2 4.64 7.23 5.08
N LEU A 3 3.70 6.30 4.84
CA LEU A 3 3.77 4.95 5.44
C LEU A 3 4.69 4.00 4.66
N ALA A 4 4.63 4.10 3.35
CA ALA A 4 5.38 3.30 2.40
C ALA A 4 5.39 4.01 1.04
N HIS A 5 6.19 3.51 0.11
CA HIS A 5 6.17 3.87 -1.31
C HIS A 5 6.66 2.71 -2.17
N ALA A 6 6.31 2.73 -3.45
CA ALA A 6 6.80 1.78 -4.43
C ALA A 6 7.14 2.45 -5.77
N PHE A 7 8.11 1.87 -6.47
CA PHE A 7 8.48 2.28 -7.82
C PHE A 7 7.64 1.54 -8.86
N GLN A 8 7.31 2.24 -9.95
CA GLN A 8 6.65 1.64 -11.11
C GLN A 8 7.51 0.50 -11.74
N PRO A 9 6.92 -0.39 -12.56
CA PRO A 9 7.65 -1.47 -13.20
C PRO A 9 8.87 -0.99 -13.99
N GLY A 10 10.01 -1.66 -13.80
CA GLY A 10 11.25 -1.33 -14.51
C GLY A 10 12.47 -2.12 -14.02
N PRO A 11 13.62 -2.00 -14.68
CA PRO A 11 14.87 -2.59 -14.20
C PRO A 11 15.43 -1.83 -12.99
N GLY A 12 16.39 -2.44 -12.29
CA GLY A 12 17.01 -1.83 -11.10
C GLY A 12 16.05 -1.84 -9.92
N LEU A 13 15.69 -0.66 -9.39
CA LEU A 13 14.72 -0.51 -8.30
C LEU A 13 13.25 -0.57 -8.78
N GLY A 14 13.01 -0.74 -10.08
CA GLY A 14 11.65 -0.78 -10.60
C GLY A 14 10.86 -1.96 -10.01
N GLY A 15 9.70 -1.67 -9.43
CA GLY A 15 8.90 -2.64 -8.68
C GLY A 15 9.26 -2.77 -7.20
N ASP A 16 10.36 -2.20 -6.72
CA ASP A 16 10.70 -2.24 -5.29
C ASP A 16 9.68 -1.44 -4.47
N ALA A 17 9.39 -1.93 -3.26
CA ALA A 17 8.52 -1.28 -2.28
C ALA A 17 9.28 -1.11 -0.96
N HIS A 18 9.29 0.09 -0.40
CA HIS A 18 9.89 0.37 0.92
C HIS A 18 8.81 0.79 1.91
N PHE A 19 8.92 0.30 3.13
CA PHE A 19 7.99 0.54 4.24
C PHE A 19 8.74 1.31 5.34
N ASP A 20 8.11 2.32 5.92
CA ASP A 20 8.70 3.11 7.00
C ASP A 20 8.78 2.27 8.29
N GLU A 21 9.98 2.03 8.80
CA GLU A 21 10.21 1.23 10.02
C GLU A 21 9.92 2.03 11.30
N ASP A 22 9.76 3.36 11.20
CA ASP A 22 9.31 4.17 12.34
C ASP A 22 7.82 3.92 12.67
N GLU A 23 7.05 3.33 11.73
CA GLU A 23 5.65 2.97 11.92
C GLU A 23 5.49 1.59 12.60
N MET A 24 4.55 1.47 13.55
CA MET A 24 4.25 0.17 14.16
C MET A 24 3.37 -0.70 13.25
N TRP A 25 4.00 -1.66 12.58
CA TRP A 25 3.32 -2.63 11.71
C TRP A 25 2.50 -3.66 12.48
N THR A 26 1.26 -3.88 12.03
CA THR A 26 0.33 -4.83 12.63
C THR A 26 -0.19 -5.85 11.61
N ASN A 27 -0.77 -6.93 12.13
CA ASN A 27 -1.49 -7.95 11.36
C ASN A 27 -2.99 -8.02 11.71
N ASN A 28 -3.52 -6.97 12.36
CA ASN A 28 -4.90 -6.90 12.81
C ASN A 28 -5.51 -5.52 12.47
N PHE A 29 -6.62 -5.15 13.10
CA PHE A 29 -7.33 -3.91 12.81
C PHE A 29 -6.66 -2.63 13.31
N ARG A 30 -5.60 -2.75 14.12
CA ARG A 30 -4.87 -1.59 14.61
C ARG A 30 -4.01 -1.01 13.50
N ASN A 31 -3.87 0.31 13.49
CA ASN A 31 -2.98 0.95 12.53
C ASN A 31 -1.51 0.69 12.89
N TYR A 32 -0.61 0.44 11.94
CA TYR A 32 -0.85 0.30 10.48
C TYR A 32 -0.79 -1.16 10.05
N ASN A 33 -1.84 -1.66 9.38
CA ASN A 33 -1.87 -3.05 8.94
C ASN A 33 -0.92 -3.27 7.75
N LEU A 34 0.11 -4.09 7.94
CA LEU A 34 1.16 -4.31 6.93
C LEU A 34 0.59 -4.92 5.64
N TYR A 35 -0.34 -5.87 5.75
CA TYR A 35 -0.95 -6.51 4.58
C TYR A 35 -1.73 -5.50 3.73
N ARG A 36 -2.49 -4.59 4.36
CA ARG A 36 -3.22 -3.53 3.67
C ARG A 36 -2.31 -2.56 2.92
N VAL A 37 -1.22 -2.13 3.53
CA VAL A 37 -0.27 -1.19 2.90
C VAL A 37 0.52 -1.90 1.81
N ALA A 38 1.04 -3.11 2.08
CA ALA A 38 1.78 -3.88 1.08
C ALA A 38 0.94 -4.17 -0.17
N ALA A 39 -0.35 -4.48 -0.02
CA ALA A 39 -1.23 -4.69 -1.17
C ALA A 39 -1.40 -3.42 -2.04
N HIS A 40 -1.38 -2.23 -1.43
CA HIS A 40 -1.38 -0.96 -2.16
C HIS A 40 -0.06 -0.74 -2.90
N GLU A 41 1.07 -0.87 -2.20
CA GLU A 41 2.39 -0.63 -2.80
C GLU A 41 2.70 -1.62 -3.93
N LEU A 42 2.32 -2.89 -3.78
CA LEU A 42 2.44 -3.87 -4.85
C LEU A 42 1.59 -3.51 -6.07
N GLY A 43 0.47 -2.79 -5.89
CA GLY A 43 -0.29 -2.23 -7.01
C GLY A 43 0.56 -1.24 -7.82
N HIS A 44 1.31 -0.35 -7.17
CA HIS A 44 2.28 0.52 -7.84
C HIS A 44 3.41 -0.27 -8.49
N SER A 45 3.97 -1.26 -7.80
CA SER A 45 5.00 -2.15 -8.35
C SER A 45 4.55 -2.88 -9.62
N LEU A 46 3.24 -3.11 -9.77
CA LEU A 46 2.62 -3.74 -10.94
C LEU A 46 2.11 -2.75 -11.99
N GLY A 47 2.26 -1.44 -11.78
CA GLY A 47 1.94 -0.42 -12.78
C GLY A 47 0.66 0.37 -12.54
N LEU A 48 -0.02 0.16 -11.40
CA LEU A 48 -1.21 0.93 -11.07
C LEU A 48 -0.84 2.32 -10.55
N SER A 49 -1.67 3.31 -10.89
CA SER A 49 -1.67 4.62 -10.25
C SER A 49 -2.75 4.70 -9.17
N HIS A 50 -2.74 5.76 -8.38
CA HIS A 50 -3.80 6.00 -7.40
C HIS A 50 -5.18 6.04 -8.07
N SER A 51 -6.17 5.45 -7.39
CA SER A 51 -7.57 5.58 -7.73
C SER A 51 -8.19 6.79 -7.04
N THR A 52 -9.21 7.40 -7.67
CA THR A 52 -10.07 8.41 -7.03
C THR A 52 -11.22 7.81 -6.23
N ASP A 53 -11.46 6.50 -6.36
CA ASP A 53 -12.45 5.77 -5.59
C ASP A 53 -11.94 5.50 -4.16
N ILE A 54 -12.64 6.02 -3.15
CA ILE A 54 -12.29 5.86 -1.74
C ILE A 54 -12.41 4.41 -1.24
N GLY A 55 -13.19 3.57 -1.92
CA GLY A 55 -13.31 2.14 -1.62
C GLY A 55 -12.15 1.31 -2.19
N ALA A 56 -11.39 1.87 -3.12
CA ALA A 56 -10.33 1.13 -3.80
C ALA A 56 -9.09 0.96 -2.93
N LEU A 57 -8.46 -0.21 -3.04
CA LEU A 57 -7.18 -0.49 -2.41
C LEU A 57 -6.13 0.57 -2.76
N MET A 58 -6.16 1.04 -4.02
CA MET A 58 -5.27 2.07 -4.59
C MET A 58 -5.67 3.52 -4.26
N TYR A 59 -6.63 3.76 -3.36
CA TYR A 59 -6.86 5.10 -2.84
C TYR A 59 -5.63 5.59 -2.05
N PRO A 60 -5.15 6.85 -2.24
CA PRO A 60 -3.84 7.30 -1.73
C PRO A 60 -3.74 7.44 -0.21
N SER A 61 -4.87 7.50 0.50
CA SER A 61 -4.89 7.59 1.97
C SER A 61 -5.17 6.23 2.59
N TYR A 62 -4.51 5.95 3.72
CA TYR A 62 -4.73 4.72 4.46
C TYR A 62 -6.17 4.61 4.96
N ILE A 63 -6.87 3.55 4.54
CA ILE A 63 -8.21 3.18 4.98
C ILE A 63 -8.22 1.67 5.22
N PHE A 64 -8.66 1.25 6.41
CA PHE A 64 -8.75 -0.16 6.79
C PHE A 64 -10.13 -0.45 7.40
N SER A 65 -10.86 -1.39 6.80
CA SER A 65 -12.24 -1.72 7.15
C SER A 65 -12.43 -3.20 7.53
N GLY A 66 -11.34 -3.92 7.85
CA GLY A 66 -11.36 -5.36 8.13
C GLY A 66 -10.60 -6.12 7.05
N ASP A 67 -11.28 -6.97 6.29
CA ASP A 67 -10.62 -7.76 5.24
C ASP A 67 -10.06 -6.86 4.14
N VAL A 68 -8.85 -7.17 3.65
CA VAL A 68 -8.25 -6.48 2.50
C VAL A 68 -8.73 -7.17 1.23
N GLN A 69 -9.55 -6.45 0.45
CA GLN A 69 -10.16 -6.93 -0.76
C GLN A 69 -9.91 -5.96 -1.92
N LEU A 70 -9.97 -6.47 -3.14
CA LEU A 70 -10.00 -5.64 -4.34
C LEU A 70 -11.43 -5.13 -4.54
N SER A 71 -11.57 -3.85 -4.88
CA SER A 71 -12.82 -3.22 -5.29
C SER A 71 -13.03 -3.34 -6.79
#